data_AF-A0A7T2D9V8-F1
#
_entry.id   AF-A0A7T2D9V8-F1
#
_cell.length_a   1.000
_cell.length_b   1.000
_cell.length_c   1.000
_cell.angle_alpha   90.00
_cell.angle_beta   90.00
_cell.angle_gamma   90.00
#
_symmetry.space_group_name_H-M   'P 1'
#
loop_
_entity.id
_entity.type
_entity.pdbx_description
1 polymer ?
#
loop_
_entity_poly.entity_id
_entity_poly.type
_entity_poly.pdbx_seq_one_letter_code
_entity_poly.pdbx_strand_id
1 'polypeptide(L)'
;MPLALLACTNLMHIWIQVIRAYERGGRDAALRFFSHYFDEFQPKNVAEFLNVVPNKQWLRLDPLAYVYPWDASTPEEKKEFRIELMRDEARKNGFEAWREEDGWKGFGPVSPKLVEMELKRLIEAYESIKRIGLKEEFGLIRGRIFSTEGEEIIQPRHGWHRVAICLALEIDSIPMLFDKDNPVIRLEEAHLWPNVRRGLYTEDEAVEIFRRRFERHLQERLWPKREEIIQAV
;
A
#
# COMPACT_ATOMS: atom_id res chain seq x y z
N MET A 1 5.33 -18.05 -3.98
CA MET A 1 6.32 -17.10 -4.57
C MET A 1 7.33 -16.73 -3.50
N PRO A 2 8.63 -16.61 -3.82
CA PRO A 2 9.66 -16.16 -2.88
C PRO A 2 9.41 -14.72 -2.41
N LEU A 3 9.59 -14.45 -1.11
CA LEU A 3 9.43 -13.10 -0.55
C LEU A 3 10.39 -12.06 -1.15
N ALA A 4 11.54 -12.49 -1.68
CA ALA A 4 12.54 -11.60 -2.28
C ALA A 4 12.01 -10.84 -3.52
N LEU A 5 10.94 -11.34 -4.16
CA LEU A 5 10.32 -10.67 -5.31
C LEU A 5 9.22 -9.68 -4.90
N LEU A 6 8.91 -9.56 -3.61
CA LEU A 6 7.75 -8.81 -3.14
C LEU A 6 8.08 -7.33 -2.91
N ALA A 7 7.42 -6.45 -3.65
CA ALA A 7 7.46 -5.01 -3.42
C ALA A 7 6.31 -4.57 -2.51
N CYS A 8 6.65 -4.30 -1.24
CA CYS A 8 5.69 -3.82 -0.25
C CYS A 8 5.33 -2.35 -0.49
N THR A 9 4.11 -1.97 -0.14
CA THR A 9 3.72 -0.57 -0.10
C THR A 9 4.13 0.04 1.24
N ASN A 10 4.25 1.37 1.33
CA ASN A 10 4.54 2.07 2.59
C ASN A 10 3.55 1.64 3.69
N LEU A 11 2.25 1.59 3.38
CA LEU A 11 1.23 1.14 4.32
C LEU A 11 1.46 -0.29 4.83
N MET A 12 1.89 -1.22 3.96
CA MET A 12 2.22 -2.57 4.41
C MET A 12 3.43 -2.58 5.35
N HIS A 13 4.45 -1.76 5.11
CA HIS A 13 5.57 -1.60 6.04
C HIS A 13 5.10 -1.13 7.41
N ILE A 14 4.19 -0.15 7.46
CA ILE A 14 3.58 0.33 8.70
C ILE A 14 2.84 -0.82 9.40
N TRP A 15 2.00 -1.56 8.69
CA TRP A 15 1.26 -2.69 9.29
C TRP A 15 2.17 -3.78 9.84
N ILE A 16 3.28 -4.09 9.17
CA ILE A 16 4.28 -5.02 9.71
C ILE A 16 4.82 -4.52 11.04
N GLN A 17 5.11 -3.22 11.16
CA GLN A 17 5.58 -2.63 12.41
C GLN A 17 4.50 -2.59 13.49
N VAL A 18 3.24 -2.33 13.13
CA VAL A 18 2.08 -2.41 14.04
C VAL A 18 1.97 -3.81 14.64
N ILE A 19 2.04 -4.87 13.82
CA ILE A 19 2.00 -6.27 14.29
C ILE A 19 3.20 -6.58 15.19
N ARG A 20 4.40 -6.11 14.83
CA ARG A 20 5.60 -6.29 15.66
C ARG A 20 5.51 -5.55 17.00
N ALA A 21 4.89 -4.36 17.03
CA ALA A 21 4.62 -3.64 18.26
C ALA A 21 3.60 -4.38 19.13
N TYR A 22 2.57 -4.96 18.50
CA TYR A 22 1.59 -5.81 19.18
C TYR A 22 2.24 -7.03 19.85
N GLU A 23 3.11 -7.75 19.14
CA GLU A 23 3.82 -8.90 19.72
C GLU A 23 4.71 -8.55 20.92
N ARG A 24 5.33 -7.35 20.91
CA ARG A 24 6.25 -6.94 21.98
C ARG A 24 5.55 -6.33 23.19
N GLY A 25 4.44 -5.62 22.97
CA GLY A 25 3.85 -4.74 23.99
C GLY A 25 2.32 -4.73 24.01
N GLY A 26 1.69 -5.69 23.33
CA GLY A 26 0.24 -5.82 23.27
C GLY A 26 -0.45 -4.70 22.49
N ARG A 27 -1.78 -4.65 22.64
CA ARG A 27 -2.65 -3.72 21.89
C ARG A 27 -2.23 -2.26 22.06
N ASP A 28 -1.88 -1.83 23.27
CA ASP A 28 -1.57 -0.42 23.55
C ASP A 28 -0.30 0.04 22.84
N ALA A 29 0.73 -0.81 22.76
CA ALA A 29 1.94 -0.49 22.01
C ALA A 29 1.65 -0.35 20.51
N ALA A 30 0.83 -1.25 19.96
CA ALA A 30 0.42 -1.20 18.56
C ALA A 30 -0.43 0.03 18.24
N LEU A 31 -1.38 0.37 19.12
CA LEU A 31 -2.23 1.56 18.98
C LEU A 31 -1.43 2.85 19.01
N ARG A 32 -0.49 3.00 19.95
CA ARG A 32 0.40 4.17 20.02
C ARG A 32 1.23 4.31 18.75
N PHE A 33 1.83 3.23 18.27
CA PHE A 33 2.62 3.25 17.03
C PHE A 33 1.75 3.63 15.83
N PHE A 34 0.56 3.04 15.70
CA PHE A 34 -0.29 3.28 14.55
C PHE A 34 -0.86 4.70 14.53
N SER A 35 -1.25 5.23 15.70
CA SER A 35 -1.72 6.61 15.83
C SER A 35 -0.61 7.60 15.47
N HIS A 36 0.60 7.38 15.99
CA HIS A 36 1.75 8.24 15.69
C HIS A 36 2.06 8.32 14.19
N TYR A 37 1.99 7.19 13.48
CA TYR A 37 2.16 7.19 12.02
C TYR A 37 1.21 8.17 11.31
N PHE A 38 -0.06 8.18 11.72
CA PHE A 38 -1.05 9.06 11.12
C PHE A 38 -0.89 10.53 11.53
N ASP A 39 -0.37 10.78 12.74
CA ASP A 39 -0.05 12.12 13.19
C ASP A 39 1.11 12.72 12.37
N GLU A 40 2.13 11.92 12.04
CA GLU A 40 3.31 12.36 11.29
C GLU A 40 3.08 12.41 9.77
N PHE A 41 2.40 11.42 9.19
CA PHE A 41 2.22 11.33 7.75
C PHE A 41 0.89 11.92 7.28
N GLN A 42 0.87 13.24 7.10
CA GLN A 42 -0.29 14.01 6.62
C GLN A 42 -0.01 14.76 5.31
N PRO A 43 0.07 14.05 4.17
CA PRO A 43 0.36 14.68 2.89
C PRO A 43 -0.76 15.64 2.50
N LYS A 44 -0.40 16.87 2.12
CA LYS A 44 -1.38 17.90 1.76
C LYS A 44 -1.89 17.77 0.32
N ASN A 45 -1.16 17.02 -0.49
CA ASN A 45 -1.40 16.89 -1.91
C ASN A 45 -0.78 15.60 -2.48
N VAL A 46 -1.07 15.31 -3.74
CA VAL A 46 -0.53 14.12 -4.43
C VAL A 46 0.99 14.12 -4.52
N ALA A 47 1.64 15.28 -4.70
CA ALA A 47 3.10 15.34 -4.83
C ALA A 47 3.79 14.89 -3.53
N GLU A 48 3.29 15.37 -2.38
CA GLU A 48 3.76 14.96 -1.05
C GLU A 48 3.48 13.47 -0.80
N PHE A 49 2.28 12.98 -1.15
CA PHE A 49 1.94 11.57 -0.96
C PHE A 49 2.82 10.62 -1.80
N LEU A 50 3.06 10.95 -3.07
CA LEU A 50 3.90 10.14 -3.96
C LEU A 50 5.39 10.37 -3.76
N ASN A 51 5.79 11.38 -2.99
CA ASN A 51 7.17 11.85 -2.84
C ASN A 51 7.85 12.10 -4.20
N VAL A 52 7.16 12.83 -5.07
CA VAL A 52 7.62 13.18 -6.42
C VAL A 52 7.93 14.67 -6.53
N VAL A 53 8.75 15.03 -7.51
CA VAL A 53 9.00 16.44 -7.83
C VAL A 53 7.64 17.11 -8.13
N PRO A 54 7.24 18.13 -7.36
CA PRO A 54 5.91 18.70 -7.51
C PRO A 54 5.78 19.41 -8.85
N ASN A 55 4.72 19.10 -9.59
CA ASN A 55 4.25 19.96 -10.68
C ASN A 55 2.99 20.71 -10.23
N LYS A 56 2.61 21.76 -10.99
CA LYS A 56 1.47 22.62 -10.62
C LYS A 56 0.16 21.85 -10.47
N GLN A 57 -0.01 20.74 -11.18
CA GLN A 57 -1.20 19.90 -11.09
C GLN A 57 -1.18 19.07 -9.80
N TRP A 58 -0.08 18.38 -9.51
CA TRP A 58 0.03 17.52 -8.31
C TRP A 58 -0.10 18.29 -7.00
N LEU A 59 0.36 19.55 -6.96
CA LEU A 59 0.21 20.42 -5.79
C LEU A 59 -1.24 20.83 -5.49
N ARG A 60 -2.14 20.73 -6.47
CA ARG A 60 -3.55 21.14 -6.34
C ARG A 60 -4.51 19.98 -6.07
N LEU A 61 -4.05 18.76 -6.27
CA LEU A 61 -4.87 17.56 -6.13
C LEU A 61 -4.84 17.06 -4.69
N ASP A 62 -6.01 16.69 -4.21
CA ASP A 62 -6.20 15.97 -2.96
C ASP A 62 -5.33 14.69 -2.92
N PRO A 63 -4.68 14.35 -1.80
CA PRO A 63 -3.87 13.14 -1.72
C PRO A 63 -4.65 11.87 -2.10
N LEU A 64 -5.97 11.80 -1.85
CA LEU A 64 -6.83 10.69 -2.30
C LEU A 64 -6.99 10.59 -3.82
N ALA A 65 -6.58 11.59 -4.59
CA ALA A 65 -6.62 11.56 -6.05
C ALA A 65 -5.35 10.97 -6.67
N TYR A 66 -4.39 10.47 -5.88
CA TYR A 66 -3.14 9.95 -6.44
C TYR A 66 -3.39 8.79 -7.43
N VAL A 67 -2.76 8.84 -8.59
CA VAL A 67 -2.76 7.76 -9.60
C VAL A 67 -1.34 7.53 -10.06
N TYR A 68 -0.97 6.28 -10.32
CA TYR A 68 0.34 5.99 -10.89
C TYR A 68 0.35 6.20 -12.42
N PRO A 69 1.54 6.34 -13.04
CA PRO A 69 1.67 6.43 -14.50
C PRO A 69 0.97 5.28 -15.26
N TRP A 70 1.04 4.06 -14.73
CA TRP A 70 0.43 2.85 -15.29
C TRP A 70 -1.04 2.63 -14.90
N ASP A 71 -1.65 3.49 -14.07
CA ASP A 71 -3.05 3.33 -13.70
C ASP A 71 -3.98 3.80 -14.82
N ALA A 72 -5.02 3.03 -15.10
CA ALA A 72 -5.99 3.35 -16.15
C ALA A 72 -6.99 4.45 -15.74
N SER A 73 -7.09 4.81 -14.46
CA SER A 73 -8.02 5.82 -13.95
C SER A 73 -7.43 7.23 -13.99
N THR A 74 -8.28 8.24 -14.13
CA THR A 74 -7.93 9.65 -13.85
C THR A 74 -7.86 9.91 -12.34
N PRO A 75 -7.25 11.04 -11.89
CA PRO A 75 -7.25 11.43 -10.48
C PRO A 75 -8.65 11.54 -9.87
N GLU A 76 -9.61 12.10 -10.60
CA GLU A 76 -10.99 12.31 -10.16
C GLU A 76 -11.70 10.96 -9.96
N GLU A 77 -11.68 10.09 -10.98
CA GLU A 77 -12.23 8.73 -10.90
C GLU A 77 -11.63 7.95 -9.73
N LYS A 78 -10.32 8.14 -9.49
CA LYS A 78 -9.63 7.45 -8.42
C LYS A 78 -10.05 7.94 -7.04
N LYS A 79 -10.23 9.25 -6.87
CA LYS A 79 -10.70 9.84 -5.61
C LYS A 79 -12.10 9.33 -5.29
N GLU A 80 -13.02 9.38 -6.26
CA GLU A 80 -14.40 8.89 -6.10
C GLU A 80 -14.43 7.41 -5.72
N PHE A 81 -13.70 6.58 -6.46
CA PHE A 81 -13.58 5.15 -6.17
C PHE A 81 -13.06 4.88 -4.74
N ARG A 82 -12.06 5.63 -4.28
CA ARG A 82 -11.52 5.47 -2.91
C ARG A 82 -12.54 5.87 -1.86
N ILE A 83 -13.27 6.97 -2.03
CA ILE A 83 -14.32 7.38 -1.09
C ILE A 83 -15.41 6.30 -0.98
N GLU A 84 -15.83 5.72 -2.12
CA GLU A 84 -16.80 4.62 -2.11
C GLU A 84 -16.27 3.38 -1.40
N LEU A 85 -15.02 2.99 -1.71
CA LEU A 85 -14.35 1.86 -1.05
C LEU A 85 -14.25 2.08 0.47
N MET A 86 -13.86 3.28 0.89
CA MET A 86 -13.77 3.67 2.31
C MET A 86 -15.11 3.51 3.02
N ARG A 87 -16.17 4.04 2.42
CA ARG A 87 -17.52 3.96 2.96
C ARG A 87 -18.02 2.52 3.06
N ASP A 88 -17.77 1.70 2.04
CA ASP A 88 -18.17 0.29 2.02
C ASP A 88 -17.38 -0.54 3.05
N GLU A 89 -16.06 -0.35 3.13
CA GLU A 89 -15.21 -0.99 4.14
C GLU A 89 -15.65 -0.59 5.55
N ALA A 90 -15.90 0.69 5.81
CA ALA A 90 -16.34 1.17 7.12
C ALA A 90 -17.68 0.52 7.53
N ARG A 91 -18.67 0.49 6.63
CA ARG A 91 -19.98 -0.16 6.88
C ARG A 91 -19.84 -1.65 7.18
N LYS A 92 -19.05 -2.38 6.38
CA LYS A 92 -18.81 -3.82 6.58
C LYS A 92 -18.14 -4.15 7.92
N ASN A 93 -17.50 -3.17 8.54
CA ASN A 93 -16.82 -3.31 9.83
C ASN A 93 -17.55 -2.59 10.97
N GLY A 94 -18.85 -2.27 10.80
CA GLY A 94 -19.69 -1.69 11.87
C GLY A 94 -19.48 -0.19 12.11
N PHE A 95 -18.79 0.50 11.21
CA PHE A 95 -18.63 1.95 11.23
C PHE A 95 -19.64 2.61 10.28
N GLU A 96 -20.92 2.56 10.64
CA GLU A 96 -22.02 3.03 9.78
C GLU A 96 -22.03 4.55 9.54
N ALA A 97 -21.61 5.33 10.55
CA ALA A 97 -21.59 6.79 10.51
C ALA A 97 -20.30 7.38 9.93
N TRP A 98 -19.57 6.61 9.10
CA TRP A 98 -18.33 7.08 8.48
C TRP A 98 -18.55 8.29 7.57
N ARG A 99 -17.62 9.24 7.61
CA ARG A 99 -17.58 10.45 6.79
C ARG A 99 -16.20 10.63 6.17
N GLU A 100 -16.08 11.46 5.13
CA GLU A 100 -14.79 11.71 4.46
C GLU A 100 -13.73 12.23 5.44
N GLU A 101 -14.14 13.00 6.47
CA GLU A 101 -13.25 13.53 7.50
C GLU A 101 -12.69 12.46 8.44
N ASP A 102 -13.25 11.25 8.44
CA ASP A 102 -12.67 10.12 9.19
C ASP A 102 -11.35 9.64 8.56
N GLY A 103 -11.04 10.05 7.33
CA GLY A 103 -9.75 9.83 6.70
C GLY A 103 -9.56 8.46 6.06
N TRP A 104 -8.34 8.19 5.61
CA TRP A 104 -7.96 6.98 4.87
C TRP A 104 -6.93 6.16 5.63
N LYS A 105 -6.98 4.83 5.51
CA LYS A 105 -6.01 3.94 6.16
C LYS A 105 -4.55 4.13 5.69
N GLY A 106 -4.33 4.87 4.60
CA GLY A 106 -3.00 5.05 4.00
C GLY A 106 -2.24 6.32 4.41
N PHE A 107 -2.88 7.28 5.09
CA PHE A 107 -2.26 8.53 5.56
C PHE A 107 -3.24 9.32 6.44
N GLY A 108 -2.72 10.22 7.26
CA GLY A 108 -3.51 11.12 8.10
C GLY A 108 -3.95 12.41 7.38
N PRO A 109 -4.86 13.18 7.99
CA PRO A 109 -5.49 12.90 9.28
C PRO A 109 -6.51 11.75 9.18
N VAL A 110 -6.75 11.09 10.31
CA VAL A 110 -7.69 9.99 10.45
C VAL A 110 -8.36 10.03 11.82
N SER A 111 -9.63 9.65 11.89
CA SER A 111 -10.33 9.63 13.17
C SER A 111 -9.84 8.48 14.07
N PRO A 112 -9.83 8.66 15.40
CA PRO A 112 -9.46 7.60 16.32
C PRO A 112 -10.27 6.31 16.10
N LYS A 113 -11.53 6.44 15.69
CA LYS A 113 -12.41 5.30 15.41
C LYS A 113 -11.93 4.47 14.20
N LEU A 114 -11.42 5.10 13.15
CA LEU A 114 -10.86 4.38 12.01
C LEU A 114 -9.54 3.67 12.39
N VAL A 115 -8.68 4.32 13.19
CA VAL A 115 -7.45 3.67 13.71
C VAL A 115 -7.79 2.42 14.53
N GLU A 116 -8.73 2.53 15.45
CA GLU A 116 -9.19 1.40 16.29
C GLU A 116 -9.76 0.24 15.45
N MET A 117 -10.56 0.57 14.43
CA MET A 117 -11.14 -0.39 13.50
C MET A 117 -10.05 -1.14 12.71
N GLU A 118 -9.12 -0.42 12.09
CA GLU A 118 -8.04 -1.04 11.31
C GLU A 118 -7.10 -1.85 12.20
N LEU A 119 -6.76 -1.36 13.40
CA LEU A 119 -5.96 -2.10 14.37
C LEU A 119 -6.63 -3.41 14.80
N LYS A 120 -7.94 -3.38 15.08
CA LYS A 120 -8.71 -4.58 15.41
C LYS A 120 -8.62 -5.60 14.27
N ARG A 121 -8.86 -5.17 13.02
CA ARG A 121 -8.79 -6.06 11.84
C ARG A 121 -7.40 -6.68 11.67
N LEU A 122 -6.33 -5.90 11.87
CA LEU A 122 -4.96 -6.38 11.80
C LEU A 122 -4.67 -7.45 12.86
N ILE A 123 -5.04 -7.19 14.13
CA ILE A 123 -4.82 -8.14 15.23
C ILE A 123 -5.64 -9.42 15.02
N GLU A 124 -6.92 -9.32 14.65
CA GLU A 124 -7.77 -10.49 14.42
C GLU A 124 -7.23 -11.37 13.29
N ALA A 125 -6.82 -10.76 12.18
CA ALA A 125 -6.20 -11.48 11.07
C ALA A 125 -4.84 -12.08 11.47
N TYR A 126 -4.06 -11.37 12.27
CA TYR A 126 -2.78 -11.84 12.79
C TYR A 126 -2.95 -13.09 13.65
N GLU A 127 -3.81 -13.04 14.66
CA GLU A 127 -4.08 -14.17 15.55
C GLU A 127 -4.66 -15.37 14.79
N SER A 128 -5.52 -15.12 13.79
CA SER A 128 -6.05 -16.16 12.92
C SER A 128 -4.92 -16.84 12.13
N ILE A 129 -4.10 -16.08 11.41
CA ILE A 129 -3.02 -16.63 10.58
C ILE A 129 -1.97 -17.32 11.45
N LYS A 130 -1.63 -16.78 12.62
CA LYS A 130 -0.71 -17.41 13.58
C LYS A 130 -1.23 -18.77 14.06
N ARG A 131 -2.55 -18.89 14.28
CA ARG A 131 -3.18 -20.11 14.82
C ARG A 131 -3.39 -21.20 13.77
N ILE A 132 -3.89 -20.86 12.58
CA ILE A 132 -4.34 -21.84 11.59
C ILE A 132 -3.62 -21.75 10.24
N GLY A 133 -2.64 -20.85 10.13
CA GLY A 133 -1.95 -20.54 8.88
C GLY A 133 -2.79 -19.68 7.94
N LEU A 134 -2.21 -19.33 6.79
CA LEU A 134 -2.92 -18.64 5.73
C LEU A 134 -3.86 -19.62 5.00
N LYS A 135 -5.16 -19.32 4.96
CA LYS A 135 -6.16 -20.09 4.22
C LYS A 135 -6.70 -19.30 3.02
N GLU A 136 -6.83 -19.99 1.89
CA GLU A 136 -7.38 -19.42 0.64
C GLU A 136 -8.89 -19.14 0.73
N GLU A 137 -9.61 -19.84 1.62
CA GLU A 137 -11.04 -19.63 1.87
C GLU A 137 -11.37 -18.22 2.37
N PHE A 138 -10.42 -17.53 3.01
CA PHE A 138 -10.53 -16.12 3.40
C PHE A 138 -10.17 -15.15 2.27
N GLY A 139 -10.21 -15.63 1.03
CA GLY A 139 -9.97 -14.89 -0.20
C GLY A 139 -8.59 -15.16 -0.79
N LEU A 140 -8.39 -14.79 -2.05
CA LEU A 140 -7.09 -14.94 -2.73
C LEU A 140 -6.29 -13.63 -2.65
N ILE A 141 -4.99 -13.76 -2.40
CA ILE A 141 -4.05 -12.62 -2.53
C ILE A 141 -3.77 -12.46 -4.01
N ARG A 142 -3.88 -11.23 -4.53
CA ARG A 142 -3.64 -10.94 -5.96
C ARG A 142 -2.43 -10.04 -6.10
N GLY A 143 -1.60 -10.33 -7.09
CA GLY A 143 -0.39 -9.57 -7.40
C GLY A 143 -0.46 -8.87 -8.74
N ARG A 144 0.35 -7.85 -8.89
CA ARG A 144 0.71 -7.25 -10.18
C ARG A 144 2.22 -7.37 -10.35
N ILE A 145 2.64 -7.83 -11.52
CA ILE A 145 4.04 -7.95 -11.89
C ILE A 145 4.52 -6.62 -12.46
N PHE A 146 5.66 -6.15 -11.99
CA PHE A 146 6.41 -5.04 -12.56
C PHE A 146 7.73 -5.59 -13.05
N SER A 147 8.13 -5.25 -14.26
CA SER A 147 9.32 -5.81 -14.89
C SER A 147 10.16 -4.76 -15.61
N THR A 148 11.45 -5.05 -15.70
CA THR A 148 12.45 -4.39 -16.55
C THR A 148 13.25 -5.47 -17.29
N GLU A 149 14.18 -5.11 -18.19
CA GLU A 149 15.07 -6.02 -18.93
C GLU A 149 15.78 -7.08 -18.04
N GLY A 150 15.09 -8.17 -17.74
CA GLY A 150 15.59 -9.32 -16.99
C GLY A 150 15.21 -9.40 -15.51
N GLU A 151 14.45 -8.43 -14.97
CA GLU A 151 14.06 -8.44 -13.56
C GLU A 151 12.56 -8.27 -13.37
N GLU A 152 12.02 -8.98 -12.40
CA GLU A 152 10.60 -8.97 -12.07
C GLU A 152 10.41 -8.83 -10.56
N ILE A 153 9.44 -8.01 -10.20
CA ILE A 153 8.95 -7.88 -8.84
C ILE A 153 7.42 -7.90 -8.84
N ILE A 154 6.86 -8.20 -7.69
CA ILE A 154 5.45 -8.44 -7.52
C ILE A 154 4.95 -7.52 -6.41
N GLN A 155 4.01 -6.64 -6.75
CA GLN A 155 3.32 -5.83 -5.76
C GLN A 155 1.93 -6.41 -5.49
N PRO A 156 1.57 -6.67 -4.23
CA PRO A 156 0.21 -7.02 -3.87
C PRO A 156 -0.79 -5.94 -4.30
N ARG A 157 -1.88 -6.36 -4.92
CA ARG A 157 -3.03 -5.51 -5.28
C ARG A 157 -4.22 -5.75 -4.37
N HIS A 158 -4.35 -6.97 -3.83
CA HIS A 158 -5.37 -7.35 -2.87
C HIS A 158 -4.77 -8.20 -1.76
N GLY A 159 -5.42 -8.20 -0.60
CA GLY A 159 -4.97 -9.00 0.56
C GLY A 159 -3.78 -8.41 1.30
N TRP A 160 -3.58 -7.08 1.22
CA TRP A 160 -2.42 -6.40 1.82
C TRP A 160 -2.23 -6.68 3.32
N HIS A 161 -3.31 -6.72 4.12
CA HIS A 161 -3.24 -7.12 5.54
C HIS A 161 -2.59 -8.49 5.71
N ARG A 162 -3.05 -9.49 4.94
CA ARG A 162 -2.55 -10.86 5.05
C ARG A 162 -1.10 -10.96 4.61
N VAL A 163 -0.71 -10.26 3.55
CA VAL A 163 0.69 -10.20 3.13
C VAL A 163 1.57 -9.56 4.22
N ALA A 164 1.16 -8.41 4.78
CA ALA A 164 1.88 -7.76 5.87
C ALA A 164 2.01 -8.69 7.10
N ILE A 165 0.96 -9.41 7.45
CA ILE A 165 0.97 -10.38 8.56
C ILE A 165 1.92 -11.54 8.26
N CYS A 166 1.86 -12.14 7.07
CA CYS A 166 2.78 -13.22 6.68
C CYS A 166 4.25 -12.77 6.76
N LEU A 167 4.54 -11.54 6.35
CA LEU A 167 5.88 -10.95 6.46
C LEU A 167 6.29 -10.71 7.92
N ALA A 168 5.36 -10.24 8.77
CA ALA A 168 5.61 -10.05 10.19
C ALA A 168 5.87 -11.37 10.93
N LEU A 169 5.21 -12.45 10.50
CA LEU A 169 5.39 -13.83 10.98
C LEU A 169 6.58 -14.56 10.31
N GLU A 170 7.31 -13.90 9.41
CA GLU A 170 8.47 -14.47 8.72
C GLU A 170 8.11 -15.78 7.95
N ILE A 171 6.91 -15.84 7.36
CA ILE A 171 6.45 -16.98 6.55
C ILE A 171 7.19 -17.01 5.21
N ASP A 172 7.82 -18.16 4.87
CA ASP A 172 8.70 -18.30 3.70
C ASP A 172 8.05 -18.06 2.34
N SER A 173 6.74 -18.32 2.21
CA SER A 173 6.05 -18.16 0.93
C SER A 173 4.58 -17.80 1.09
N ILE A 174 4.08 -17.02 0.13
CA ILE A 174 2.69 -16.57 0.07
C ILE A 174 2.09 -17.03 -1.28
N PRO A 175 0.96 -17.77 -1.28
CA PRO A 175 0.23 -18.07 -2.50
C PRO A 175 -0.41 -16.79 -3.05
N MET A 176 -0.22 -16.55 -4.34
CA MET A 176 -0.67 -15.33 -5.00
C MET A 176 -1.21 -15.66 -6.38
N LEU A 177 -2.37 -15.09 -6.71
CA LEU A 177 -3.02 -15.21 -8.00
C LEU A 177 -2.64 -14.03 -8.91
N PHE A 178 -2.37 -14.35 -10.17
CA PHE A 178 -2.26 -13.40 -11.26
C PHE A 178 -3.41 -13.67 -12.22
N ASP A 179 -4.16 -12.62 -12.57
CA ASP A 179 -5.31 -12.73 -13.47
C ASP A 179 -5.23 -11.64 -14.55
N LYS A 180 -6.14 -11.70 -15.51
CA LYS A 180 -6.21 -10.77 -16.64
C LYS A 180 -6.38 -9.30 -16.24
N ASP A 181 -6.85 -9.02 -15.03
CA ASP A 181 -7.06 -7.66 -14.52
C ASP A 181 -5.77 -7.11 -13.85
N ASN A 182 -4.70 -7.91 -13.82
CA ASN A 182 -3.40 -7.57 -13.28
C ASN A 182 -2.30 -7.73 -14.35
N PRO A 183 -2.30 -6.88 -15.40
CA PRO A 183 -1.30 -6.95 -16.45
C PRO A 183 0.12 -6.73 -15.89
N VAL A 184 1.09 -7.31 -16.58
CA VAL A 184 2.52 -7.02 -16.37
C VAL A 184 2.77 -5.57 -16.77
N ILE A 185 3.36 -4.79 -15.87
CA ILE A 185 3.78 -3.41 -16.14
C ILE A 185 5.27 -3.42 -16.49
N ARG A 186 5.59 -3.21 -17.77
CA ARG A 186 6.97 -3.17 -18.26
C ARG A 186 7.50 -1.75 -18.30
N LEU A 187 8.70 -1.53 -17.76
CA LEU A 187 9.35 -0.23 -17.78
C LEU A 187 9.62 0.26 -19.20
N GLU A 188 9.96 -0.66 -20.11
CA GLU A 188 10.24 -0.39 -21.53
C GLU A 188 8.99 0.13 -22.27
N GLU A 189 7.81 -0.11 -21.72
CA GLU A 189 6.52 0.33 -22.25
C GLU A 189 6.03 1.63 -21.58
N ALA A 190 6.90 2.39 -20.87
CA ALA A 190 6.52 3.58 -20.13
C ALA A 190 5.74 4.62 -20.98
N HIS A 191 6.21 4.90 -22.20
CA HIS A 191 5.51 5.76 -23.17
C HIS A 191 4.08 5.30 -23.51
N LEU A 192 3.75 4.02 -23.32
CA LEU A 192 2.42 3.46 -23.60
C LEU A 192 1.48 3.49 -22.39
N TRP A 193 2.00 3.79 -21.20
CA TRP A 193 1.20 3.74 -19.98
C TRP A 193 0.05 4.76 -20.01
N PRO A 194 -1.14 4.43 -19.44
CA PRO A 194 -2.34 5.22 -19.66
C PRO A 194 -2.20 6.69 -19.26
N ASN A 195 -1.60 6.98 -18.10
CA ASN A 195 -1.44 8.37 -17.64
C ASN A 195 -0.24 9.08 -18.28
N VAL A 196 0.69 8.36 -18.89
CA VAL A 196 1.71 8.96 -19.77
C VAL A 196 1.08 9.42 -21.07
N ARG A 197 0.29 8.55 -21.71
CA ARG A 197 -0.44 8.87 -22.95
C ARG A 197 -1.47 10.00 -22.80
N ARG A 198 -2.01 10.20 -21.60
CA ARG A 198 -2.90 11.32 -21.27
C ARG A 198 -2.16 12.64 -21.03
N GLY A 199 -0.84 12.62 -20.99
CA GLY A 199 -0.02 13.79 -20.64
C GLY A 199 -0.09 14.18 -19.16
N LEU A 200 -0.56 13.28 -18.30
CA LEU A 200 -0.57 13.49 -16.84
C LEU A 200 0.84 13.32 -16.26
N TYR A 201 1.63 12.47 -16.90
CA TYR A 201 3.06 12.30 -16.65
C TYR A 201 3.81 12.41 -17.97
N THR A 202 4.98 13.03 -17.95
CA THR A 202 6.00 12.79 -18.98
C THR A 202 6.56 11.37 -18.84
N GLU A 203 7.16 10.85 -19.91
CA GLU A 203 7.81 9.54 -19.86
C GLU A 203 8.93 9.50 -18.81
N ASP A 204 9.76 10.55 -18.74
CA ASP A 204 10.84 10.67 -17.75
C ASP A 204 10.31 10.65 -16.31
N GLU A 205 9.24 11.41 -16.01
CA GLU A 205 8.59 11.38 -14.68
C GLU A 205 8.05 9.98 -14.35
N ALA A 206 7.47 9.30 -15.34
CA ALA A 206 6.92 7.97 -15.15
C ALA A 206 7.99 6.91 -14.87
N VAL A 207 9.09 6.95 -15.60
CA VAL A 207 10.27 6.11 -15.39
C VAL A 207 10.86 6.36 -14.01
N GLU A 208 11.02 7.63 -13.60
CA GLU A 208 11.53 7.97 -12.27
C GLU A 208 10.61 7.46 -11.14
N ILE A 209 9.29 7.58 -11.29
CA ILE A 209 8.33 7.03 -10.32
C ILE A 209 8.44 5.51 -10.22
N PHE A 210 8.56 4.83 -11.36
CA PHE A 210 8.76 3.38 -11.38
C PHE A 210 10.05 3.02 -10.64
N ARG A 211 11.16 3.66 -11.00
CA ARG A 211 12.47 3.42 -10.39
C ARG A 211 12.47 3.66 -8.89
N ARG A 212 12.01 4.82 -8.41
CA ARG A 212 11.91 5.09 -6.97
C ARG A 212 11.12 4.03 -6.21
N ARG A 213 10.03 3.56 -6.81
CA ARG A 213 9.14 2.59 -6.17
C ARG A 213 9.73 1.18 -6.13
N PHE A 214 10.57 0.84 -7.10
CA PHE A 214 10.86 -0.55 -7.43
C PHE A 214 12.34 -0.87 -7.63
N GLU A 215 13.16 0.09 -8.05
CA GLU A 215 14.58 -0.10 -8.33
C GLU A 215 15.36 -0.52 -7.09
N ARG A 216 15.03 0.00 -5.89
CA ARG A 216 15.64 -0.52 -4.65
C ARG A 216 15.35 -2.01 -4.44
N HIS A 217 14.13 -2.46 -4.76
CA HIS A 217 13.76 -3.88 -4.66
C HIS A 217 14.39 -4.74 -5.77
N LEU A 218 14.54 -4.16 -6.96
CA LEU A 218 15.15 -4.78 -8.13
C LEU A 218 16.67 -4.95 -7.94
N GLN A 219 17.36 -3.89 -7.50
CA GLN A 219 18.81 -3.86 -7.31
C GLN A 219 19.27 -4.56 -6.02
N GLU A 220 18.56 -4.41 -4.90
CA GLU A 220 19.09 -4.88 -3.61
C GLU A 220 18.69 -6.32 -3.28
N ARG A 221 17.66 -6.93 -3.92
CA ARG A 221 17.09 -8.26 -3.57
C ARG A 221 16.88 -8.52 -2.06
N LEU A 222 16.94 -7.47 -1.25
CA LEU A 222 17.04 -7.55 0.19
C LEU A 222 15.90 -6.77 0.79
N TRP A 223 15.09 -7.49 1.55
CA TRP A 223 14.27 -6.91 2.59
C TRP A 223 15.15 -5.98 3.45
N PRO A 224 14.81 -4.69 3.68
CA PRO A 224 15.61 -3.86 4.56
C PRO A 224 15.69 -4.53 5.94
N LYS A 225 16.91 -4.64 6.47
CA LYS A 225 17.15 -5.16 7.82
C LYS A 225 16.31 -4.33 8.81
N ARG A 226 15.89 -4.98 9.91
CA ARG A 226 14.92 -4.53 10.94
C ARG A 226 15.05 -3.08 11.43
N GLU A 227 16.15 -2.38 11.14
CA GLU A 227 16.56 -1.10 11.73
C GLU A 227 16.29 0.13 10.85
N GLU A 228 16.10 -0.01 9.54
CA GLU A 228 16.00 1.15 8.62
C GLU A 228 14.60 1.78 8.51
N ILE A 229 13.55 1.11 9.00
CA ILE A 229 12.16 1.57 8.83
C ILE A 229 11.82 2.74 9.77
N ILE A 230 12.65 3.02 10.79
CA ILE A 230 12.44 4.12 11.74
C ILE A 230 12.95 5.47 11.20
N GLN A 231 13.81 5.49 10.17
CA GLN A 231 14.36 6.75 9.62
C GLN A 231 13.62 7.26 8.37
N ALA A 232 12.56 6.59 7.94
CA ALA A 232 11.76 6.97 6.76
C ALA A 232 10.35 7.48 7.14
N VAL A 233 10.11 7.77 8.42
CA VAL A 233 8.98 8.56 8.92
C VAL A 233 9.54 9.85 9.48
#